data_AF-A0A0R2Y2P3-F1
#
_entry.id   AF-A0A0R2Y2P3-F1
#
_cell.length_a   1.000
_cell.length_b   1.000
_cell.length_c   1.000
_cell.angle_alpha   90.00
_cell.angle_beta   90.00
_cell.angle_gamma   90.00
#
_symmetry.space_group_name_H-M   'P 1'
#
loop_
_entity.id
_entity.type
_entity.pdbx_description
1 polymer ?
#
loop_
_entity_poly.entity_id
_entity_poly.type
_entity_poly.pdbx_seq_one_letter_code
_entity_poly.pdbx_strand_id
1 'polypeptide(L)'
;MKKANKNWLGKFSDPKACVGGLVAVLAVLGSLNAQAASCPEPRELEHRVQNTPNGGVAIYTSMDGLWHGENPGDTTDYSDEVGFKNVFINSDSQYVACSYEGKGLFSAVRLSLRWNTGRAITPEGGEWTDNTCHAQEAKDCRFN
;
A
#
# COMPACT_ATOMS: atom_id res chain seq x y z
N MET A 1 36.32 43.19 15.13
CA MET A 1 35.97 43.37 16.56
C MET A 1 34.57 43.97 16.64
N LYS A 2 33.75 43.45 17.56
CA LYS A 2 32.38 43.89 17.88
C LYS A 2 32.33 45.39 18.20
N LYS A 3 31.29 46.10 17.75
CA LYS A 3 30.30 46.79 18.61
C LYS A 3 29.24 47.50 17.76
N ALA A 4 28.00 47.05 17.90
CA ALA A 4 26.81 47.82 17.55
C ALA A 4 26.49 48.82 18.67
N ASN A 5 25.97 50.02 18.35
CA ASN A 5 24.93 50.64 19.19
C ASN A 5 24.17 51.79 18.48
N LYS A 6 22.89 51.50 18.20
CA LYS A 6 21.65 52.26 18.42
C LYS A 6 21.57 53.78 18.16
N ASN A 7 20.59 54.06 17.29
CA ASN A 7 19.47 55.01 17.41
C ASN A 7 19.78 56.51 17.44
N TRP A 8 19.10 57.25 16.57
CA TRP A 8 18.19 58.37 16.92
C TRP A 8 17.53 58.87 15.61
N LEU A 9 16.27 58.49 15.36
CA LEU A 9 15.03 59.24 15.67
C LEU A 9 14.67 60.32 14.64
N GLY A 10 13.60 60.04 13.90
CA GLY A 10 12.78 61.00 13.17
C GLY A 10 11.86 60.24 12.21
N LYS A 11 10.54 60.41 12.18
CA LYS A 11 9.60 61.28 12.88
C LYS A 11 8.25 60.55 12.91
N PHE A 12 7.48 60.77 13.97
CA PHE A 12 6.06 60.48 14.02
C PHE A 12 5.30 61.32 12.98
N SER A 13 4.43 60.69 12.19
CA SER A 13 3.28 61.32 11.51
C SER A 13 2.25 60.25 11.14
N ASP A 14 1.30 60.10 12.06
CA ASP A 14 -0.10 59.66 11.97
C ASP A 14 -0.56 58.34 11.32
N PRO A 15 -1.64 57.73 11.86
CA PRO A 15 -2.01 56.34 11.64
C PRO A 15 -3.01 56.20 10.50
N LYS A 16 -2.75 55.25 9.58
CA LYS A 16 -3.78 54.65 8.75
C LYS A 16 -3.76 53.15 8.99
N ALA A 17 -4.84 52.70 9.62
CA ALA A 17 -5.14 51.31 9.90
C ALA A 17 -5.19 50.48 8.60
N CYS A 18 -4.40 49.41 8.56
CA CYS A 18 -4.59 48.20 7.75
C CYS A 18 -4.00 47.06 8.62
N VAL A 19 -4.78 46.45 9.51
CA VAL A 19 -5.54 45.21 9.26
C VAL A 19 -4.70 44.11 8.59
N GLY A 20 -4.50 43.02 9.34
CA GLY A 20 -4.08 41.70 8.84
C GLY A 20 -2.57 41.48 8.89
N GLY A 21 -2.02 40.49 9.56
CA GLY A 21 -2.56 39.32 10.23
C GLY A 21 -1.37 38.39 10.45
N LEU A 22 -1.21 37.85 11.66
CA LEU A 22 -0.22 36.81 11.94
C LEU A 22 -0.42 35.66 10.96
N VAL A 23 0.58 35.34 10.14
CA VAL A 23 0.63 34.05 9.44
C VAL A 23 1.04 33.01 10.48
N ALA A 24 0.05 32.40 11.11
CA ALA A 24 0.24 31.18 11.86
C ALA A 24 0.66 30.08 10.87
N VAL A 25 1.88 29.56 11.04
CA VAL A 25 2.34 28.37 10.33
C VAL A 25 1.53 27.20 10.86
N LEU A 26 0.47 26.83 10.14
CA LEU A 26 -0.24 25.58 10.32
C LEU A 26 0.72 24.44 9.95
N ALA A 27 1.32 23.83 10.97
CA ALA A 27 1.89 22.50 10.84
C ALA A 27 0.72 21.55 10.51
N VAL A 28 0.54 21.23 9.23
CA VAL A 28 -0.32 20.13 8.80
C VAL A 28 0.42 18.85 9.20
N LEU A 29 0.30 18.47 10.47
CA LEU A 29 0.42 17.08 10.88
C LEU A 29 -0.79 16.37 10.29
N GLY A 30 -0.69 16.01 9.01
CA GLY A 30 -1.62 15.08 8.40
C GLY A 30 -1.57 13.81 9.23
N SER A 31 -2.66 13.54 9.94
CA SER A 31 -2.94 12.24 10.53
C SER A 31 -2.96 11.22 9.39
N LEU A 32 -1.79 10.63 9.12
CA LEU A 32 -1.66 9.36 8.42
C LEU A 32 -2.35 8.33 9.31
N ASN A 33 -3.68 8.27 9.23
CA ASN A 33 -4.38 7.05 9.59
C ASN A 33 -3.80 6.00 8.63
N ALA A 34 -2.89 5.17 9.13
CA ALA A 34 -2.48 3.97 8.43
C ALA A 34 -3.74 3.12 8.30
N GLN A 35 -4.45 3.29 7.17
CA GLN A 35 -5.56 2.42 6.84
C GLN A 35 -4.96 1.04 6.68
N ALA A 36 -5.46 0.08 7.44
CA ALA A 36 -4.90 -1.27 7.36
C ALA A 36 -5.09 -1.82 5.96
N ALA A 37 -4.04 -2.48 5.48
CA ALA A 37 -4.01 -3.03 4.15
C ALA A 37 -4.82 -4.33 4.08
N SER A 38 -5.27 -4.65 2.88
CA SER A 38 -5.87 -5.92 2.52
C SER A 38 -5.28 -6.41 1.20
N CYS A 39 -5.55 -7.67 0.88
CA CYS A 39 -5.23 -8.21 -0.43
C CYS A 39 -6.01 -7.49 -1.55
N PRO A 40 -5.40 -7.24 -2.72
CA PRO A 40 -6.08 -6.62 -3.85
C PRO A 40 -7.04 -7.61 -4.51
N GLU A 41 -8.12 -7.11 -5.12
CA GLU A 41 -8.99 -7.97 -5.91
C GLU A 41 -8.29 -8.38 -7.22
N PRO A 42 -8.33 -9.67 -7.62
CA PRO A 42 -7.64 -10.14 -8.83
C PRO A 42 -7.99 -9.38 -10.12
N ARG A 43 -9.24 -8.98 -10.28
CA ARG A 43 -9.73 -8.16 -11.42
C ARG A 43 -9.13 -6.75 -11.49
N GLU A 44 -8.48 -6.29 -10.42
CA GLU A 44 -7.84 -4.97 -10.32
C GLU A 44 -6.33 -5.06 -10.55
N LEU A 45 -5.82 -6.23 -10.94
CA LEU A 45 -4.41 -6.44 -11.24
C LEU A 45 -4.12 -6.10 -12.70
N GLU A 46 -2.99 -5.45 -12.93
CA GLU A 46 -2.39 -5.38 -14.25
C GLU A 46 -1.80 -6.75 -14.60
N HIS A 47 -2.23 -7.32 -15.73
CA HIS A 47 -1.61 -8.48 -16.36
C HIS A 47 -0.65 -8.04 -17.47
N ARG A 48 0.55 -8.62 -17.48
CA ARG A 48 1.48 -8.50 -18.60
C ARG A 48 2.19 -9.81 -18.85
N VAL A 49 2.59 -10.03 -20.10
CA VAL A 49 3.43 -11.17 -20.47
C VAL A 49 4.88 -10.73 -20.60
N GLN A 50 5.77 -11.40 -19.89
CA GLN A 50 7.20 -11.22 -20.02
C GLN A 50 7.83 -12.46 -20.67
N ASN A 51 8.59 -12.24 -21.74
CA ASN A 51 9.38 -13.31 -22.35
C ASN A 51 10.69 -13.50 -21.58
N THR A 52 10.93 -14.71 -21.10
CA THR A 52 12.17 -15.11 -20.43
C THR A 52 12.88 -16.17 -21.28
N PRO A 53 14.17 -16.48 -21.00
CA PRO A 53 14.86 -17.60 -21.65
C PRO A 53 14.15 -18.96 -21.47
N ASN A 54 13.32 -19.10 -20.44
CA ASN A 54 12.60 -20.32 -20.09
C ASN A 54 11.16 -20.34 -20.61
N GLY A 55 10.76 -19.35 -21.42
CA GLY A 55 9.40 -19.19 -21.94
C GLY A 55 8.70 -17.94 -21.44
N GLY A 56 7.42 -17.81 -21.83
CA GLY A 56 6.57 -16.72 -21.38
C GLY A 56 6.17 -16.88 -19.91
N VAL A 57 6.08 -15.77 -19.20
CA VAL A 57 5.62 -15.69 -17.82
C VAL A 57 4.51 -14.65 -17.76
N ALA A 58 3.34 -15.02 -17.21
CA ALA A 58 2.33 -14.04 -16.82
C ALA A 58 2.77 -13.36 -15.53
N ILE A 59 2.82 -12.03 -15.55
CA ILE A 59 3.12 -11.19 -14.39
C ILE A 59 1.86 -10.43 -14.01
N TYR A 60 1.55 -10.45 -12.73
CA TYR A 60 0.43 -9.76 -12.12
C TYR A 60 0.97 -8.68 -11.18
N THR A 61 0.45 -7.46 -11.27
CA THR A 61 0.86 -6.36 -10.40
C THR A 61 -0.36 -5.55 -9.96
N SER A 62 -0.46 -5.20 -8.69
CA SER A 62 -1.54 -4.30 -8.25
C SER A 62 -1.32 -2.87 -8.78
N MET A 63 -2.40 -2.09 -8.87
CA MET A 63 -2.35 -0.70 -9.34
C MET A 63 -1.42 0.20 -8.51
N ASP A 64 -1.25 -0.09 -7.22
CA ASP A 64 -0.31 0.62 -6.33
C ASP A 64 1.15 0.15 -6.45
N GLY A 65 1.40 -0.90 -7.24
CA GLY A 65 2.72 -1.49 -7.45
C GLY A 65 3.29 -2.23 -6.23
N LEU A 66 2.50 -2.49 -5.19
CA LEU A 66 2.99 -3.16 -3.98
C LEU A 66 2.95 -4.69 -4.10
N TRP A 67 1.93 -5.21 -4.77
CA TRP A 67 1.66 -6.64 -4.90
C TRP A 67 2.15 -7.18 -6.22
N HIS A 68 2.85 -8.31 -6.17
CA HIS A 68 3.40 -8.97 -7.34
C HIS A 68 3.13 -10.47 -7.32
N GLY A 69 2.70 -11.02 -8.45
CA GLY A 69 2.58 -12.46 -8.67
C GLY A 69 3.06 -12.86 -10.04
N GLU A 70 3.43 -14.13 -10.18
CA GLU A 70 3.94 -14.67 -11.44
C GLU A 70 3.38 -16.08 -11.65
N ASN A 71 3.08 -16.42 -12.90
CA ASN A 71 2.78 -17.80 -13.31
C ASN A 71 3.80 -18.23 -14.38
N PRO A 72 4.88 -18.94 -14.01
CA PRO A 72 5.89 -19.36 -14.95
C PRO A 72 5.39 -20.48 -15.86
N GLY A 73 5.64 -20.37 -17.17
CA GLY A 73 5.25 -21.40 -18.14
C GLY A 73 3.79 -21.32 -18.58
N ASP A 74 3.05 -20.32 -18.10
CA ASP A 74 1.69 -20.01 -18.53
C ASP A 74 1.54 -18.49 -18.72
N THR A 75 0.97 -18.09 -19.84
CA THR A 75 0.80 -16.68 -20.21
C THR A 75 -0.66 -16.23 -20.12
N THR A 76 -1.56 -17.15 -19.78
CA THR A 76 -2.99 -16.91 -19.63
C THR A 76 -3.24 -15.93 -18.48
N ASP A 77 -4.14 -14.99 -18.72
CA ASP A 77 -4.67 -14.12 -17.67
C ASP A 77 -5.83 -14.84 -16.94
N TYR A 78 -5.68 -15.04 -15.64
CA TYR A 78 -6.70 -15.65 -14.78
C TYR A 78 -7.32 -14.66 -13.80
N SER A 79 -7.11 -13.35 -13.97
CA SER A 79 -7.63 -12.31 -13.07
C SER A 79 -9.15 -12.40 -12.85
N ASP A 80 -9.91 -12.76 -13.89
CA ASP A 80 -11.37 -12.95 -13.80
C ASP A 80 -11.79 -14.33 -13.27
N GLU A 81 -10.88 -15.30 -13.28
CA GLU A 81 -11.21 -16.72 -13.03
C GLU A 81 -10.85 -17.20 -11.63
N VAL A 82 -10.11 -16.40 -10.86
CA VAL A 82 -9.71 -16.72 -9.49
C VAL A 82 -10.54 -16.00 -8.44
N GLY A 83 -10.56 -16.55 -7.23
CA GLY A 83 -11.18 -15.95 -6.06
C GLY A 83 -10.27 -16.01 -4.85
N PHE A 84 -10.48 -15.08 -3.92
CA PHE A 84 -9.74 -15.02 -2.66
C PHE A 84 -9.83 -16.34 -1.90
N LYS A 85 -8.69 -16.77 -1.32
CA LYS A 85 -8.61 -17.99 -0.52
C LYS A 85 -8.10 -17.74 0.89
N ASN A 86 -6.96 -17.05 1.00
CA ASN A 86 -6.36 -16.71 2.28
C ASN A 86 -5.31 -15.61 2.15
N VAL A 87 -4.92 -15.08 3.31
CA VAL A 87 -3.72 -14.26 3.49
C VAL A 87 -2.80 -14.97 4.47
N PHE A 88 -1.51 -14.95 4.20
CA PHE A 88 -0.47 -15.38 5.13
C PHE A 88 0.51 -14.23 5.40
N ILE A 89 0.79 -13.99 6.68
CA ILE A 89 1.82 -13.04 7.12
C ILE A 89 3.04 -13.82 7.59
N ASN A 90 4.21 -13.48 7.03
CA ASN A 90 5.49 -13.88 7.60
C ASN A 90 6.18 -12.65 8.18
N SER A 91 6.02 -12.42 9.48
CA SER A 91 6.60 -11.26 10.16
C SER A 91 8.13 -11.29 10.18
N ASP A 92 8.76 -12.48 10.25
CA ASP A 92 10.22 -12.63 10.24
C ASP A 92 10.83 -12.20 8.90
N SER A 93 10.16 -12.58 7.81
CA SER A 93 10.57 -12.24 6.44
C SER A 93 9.90 -10.96 5.92
N GLN A 94 9.13 -10.27 6.77
CA GLN A 94 8.48 -8.99 6.49
C GLN A 94 7.65 -8.97 5.18
N TYR A 95 7.01 -10.10 4.84
CA TYR A 95 6.17 -10.18 3.64
C TYR A 95 4.79 -10.71 3.96
N VAL A 96 3.85 -10.33 3.09
CA VAL A 96 2.48 -10.82 3.07
C VAL A 96 2.24 -11.55 1.76
N ALA A 97 1.57 -12.69 1.82
CA ALA A 97 1.13 -13.43 0.65
C ALA A 97 -0.39 -13.57 0.63
N CYS A 98 -1.01 -13.17 -0.49
CA CYS A 98 -2.39 -13.45 -0.81
C CYS A 98 -2.45 -14.67 -1.71
N SER A 99 -3.33 -15.62 -1.41
CA SER A 99 -3.59 -16.76 -2.29
C SER A 99 -4.97 -16.66 -2.89
N TYR A 100 -5.07 -17.02 -4.17
CA TYR A 100 -6.31 -17.11 -4.92
C TYR A 100 -6.39 -18.46 -5.61
N GLU A 101 -7.60 -19.02 -5.65
CA GLU A 101 -7.88 -20.29 -6.33
C GLU A 101 -8.86 -20.06 -7.47
N GLY A 102 -8.64 -20.76 -8.59
CA GLY A 102 -9.55 -20.70 -9.71
C GLY A 102 -10.93 -21.29 -9.39
N LYS A 103 -11.95 -20.81 -10.09
CA LYS A 103 -13.35 -21.21 -9.92
C LYS A 103 -13.80 -22.10 -11.08
N GLY A 104 -14.77 -22.97 -10.83
CA GLY A 104 -15.37 -23.81 -11.87
C GLY A 104 -14.34 -24.64 -12.65
N LEU A 105 -14.30 -24.45 -13.97
CA LEU A 105 -13.37 -25.16 -14.87
C LEU A 105 -11.90 -24.83 -14.59
N PHE A 106 -11.62 -23.70 -13.92
CA PHE A 106 -10.27 -23.25 -13.57
C PHE A 106 -9.84 -23.68 -12.16
N SER A 107 -10.54 -24.62 -11.52
CA SER A 107 -10.26 -25.07 -10.14
C SER A 107 -8.82 -25.55 -9.86
N ALA A 108 -8.03 -25.87 -10.89
CA ALA A 108 -6.61 -26.19 -10.75
C ALA A 108 -5.68 -24.96 -10.70
N VAL A 109 -6.15 -23.78 -11.12
CA VAL A 109 -5.37 -22.54 -11.17
C VAL A 109 -5.10 -22.04 -9.76
N ARG A 110 -3.86 -21.63 -9.50
CA ARG A 110 -3.43 -20.97 -8.27
C ARG A 110 -2.68 -19.71 -8.62
N LEU A 111 -3.10 -18.60 -8.03
CA LEU A 111 -2.41 -17.31 -8.12
C LEU A 111 -1.98 -16.91 -6.72
N SER A 112 -0.72 -16.50 -6.58
CA SER A 112 -0.22 -15.92 -5.34
C SER A 112 0.34 -14.54 -5.61
N LEU A 113 -0.09 -13.56 -4.82
CA LEU A 113 0.48 -12.23 -4.81
C LEU A 113 1.30 -12.05 -3.55
N ARG A 114 2.44 -11.41 -3.68
CA ARG A 114 3.34 -11.12 -2.56
C ARG A 114 3.59 -9.64 -2.46
N TRP A 115 3.63 -9.16 -1.22
CA TRP A 115 4.08 -7.82 -0.89
C TRP A 115 5.21 -7.91 0.13
N ASN A 116 6.40 -7.46 -0.25
CA ASN A 116 7.53 -7.29 0.65
C ASN A 116 7.39 -5.92 1.34
N THR A 117 7.01 -5.93 2.60
CA THR A 117 6.60 -4.71 3.29
C THR A 117 7.78 -3.95 3.90
N GLY A 118 8.92 -4.61 4.08
CA GLY A 118 10.12 -4.04 4.71
C GLY A 118 9.92 -3.68 6.20
N ARG A 119 8.81 -4.13 6.79
CA ARG A 119 8.46 -3.90 8.19
C ARG A 119 7.78 -5.12 8.80
N ALA A 120 7.73 -5.16 10.12
CA ALA A 120 6.92 -6.16 10.79
C ALA A 120 5.44 -5.88 10.48
N ILE A 121 4.72 -6.92 10.05
CA ILE A 121 3.27 -6.87 9.79
C ILE A 121 2.55 -7.55 10.94
N THR A 122 1.45 -6.94 11.37
CA THR A 122 0.57 -7.44 12.42
C THR A 122 -0.83 -7.69 11.87
N PRO A 123 -1.43 -8.87 12.15
CA PRO A 123 -2.83 -9.12 11.91
C PRO A 123 -3.76 -8.07 12.55
N GLU A 124 -4.85 -7.71 11.88
CA GLU A 124 -5.95 -6.92 12.44
C GLU A 124 -7.28 -7.65 12.25
N GLY A 125 -8.13 -7.67 13.29
CA GLY A 125 -9.44 -8.31 13.27
C GLY A 125 -9.43 -9.74 13.84
N GLY A 126 -10.60 -10.40 13.77
CA GLY A 126 -10.84 -11.71 14.41
C GLY A 126 -10.63 -12.93 13.51
N GLU A 127 -10.38 -12.74 12.22
CA GLU A 127 -10.35 -13.81 11.21
C GLU A 127 -8.98 -14.52 11.09
N TRP A 128 -8.04 -14.20 11.99
CA TRP A 128 -6.66 -14.67 11.94
C TRP A 128 -6.40 -15.83 12.91
N THR A 129 -5.78 -16.89 12.40
CA THR A 129 -5.22 -17.99 13.18
C THR A 129 -3.79 -18.26 12.71
N ASP A 130 -2.82 -18.29 13.63
CA ASP A 130 -1.42 -18.60 13.31
C ASP A 130 -0.86 -17.83 12.09
N ASN A 131 -1.07 -16.50 12.07
CA ASN A 131 -0.69 -15.59 10.98
C ASN A 131 -1.35 -15.85 9.62
N THR A 132 -2.41 -16.66 9.59
CA THR A 132 -3.19 -16.93 8.37
C THR A 132 -4.63 -16.46 8.57
N CYS A 133 -5.15 -15.73 7.60
CA CYS A 133 -6.56 -15.34 7.56
C CYS A 133 -7.29 -16.16 6.49
N HIS A 134 -8.44 -16.74 6.86
CA HIS A 134 -9.25 -17.61 6.01
C HIS A 134 -10.68 -17.07 5.79
N ALA A 135 -10.88 -15.76 5.95
CA ALA A 135 -12.16 -15.14 5.68
C ALA A 135 -12.62 -15.38 4.23
N GLN A 136 -13.92 -15.19 3.98
CA GLN A 136 -14.48 -15.38 2.65
C GLN A 136 -14.04 -14.28 1.67
N GLU A 137 -13.82 -13.05 2.16
CA GLU A 137 -13.43 -11.90 1.35
C GLU A 137 -12.09 -11.32 1.81
N ALA A 138 -11.30 -10.83 0.86
CA ALA A 138 -9.98 -10.25 1.12
C ALA A 138 -10.01 -9.07 2.10
N LYS A 139 -11.08 -8.25 2.03
CA LYS A 139 -11.28 -7.06 2.87
C LYS A 139 -11.42 -7.38 4.37
N ASP A 140 -11.78 -8.61 4.70
CA ASP A 140 -11.96 -9.07 6.08
C ASP A 140 -10.63 -9.55 6.69
N CYS A 141 -9.60 -9.71 5.87
CA CYS A 141 -8.23 -10.05 6.26
C CYS A 141 -7.32 -8.81 6.29
N ARG A 142 -7.56 -7.92 7.27
CA ARG A 142 -6.80 -6.66 7.41
C ARG A 142 -5.51 -6.83 8.20
N PHE A 143 -4.50 -6.02 7.90
CA PHE A 143 -3.20 -6.03 8.60
C PHE A 143 -2.44 -4.70 8.50
N ASN A 144 -1.47 -4.48 9.39
CA ASN A 144 -0.66 -3.24 9.50
C ASN A 144 0.83 -3.49 9.55
#